data_AF-A0A8H2PHW0-F1
#
_entry.id   AF-A0A8H2PHW0-F1
#
_cell.length_a   1.000
_cell.length_b   1.000
_cell.length_c   1.000
_cell.angle_alpha   90.00
_cell.angle_beta   90.00
_cell.angle_gamma   90.00
#
_symmetry.space_group_name_H-M   'P 1'
#
loop_
_entity.id
_entity.type
_entity.pdbx_description
1 polymer ?
#
loop_
_entity_poly.entity_id
_entity_poly.type
_entity_poly.pdbx_seq_one_letter_code
_entity_poly.pdbx_strand_id
1 'polypeptide(L)'
;MTVVLVHGNPETAAIWGPLADALGRDDVVRLSPPGFGAPLPEDFPATYLAYRDWLEAELEAIGEPVDIVGHDWGGGHVLTAVMHRPELVRSWVTDVVGILDPDYVWHDLAQVWQTPGEGEQLVETMLGGSVEDRAAQMVALGMPLDVATALAAAQGPEMGRAILALYRSARQPAMAEAGCDLEKLRARPGLALLATDDPYIGSDEIRYRAAERAGARTTVLDGLGHWWMLQDPARGAAALTEFWATLD
;
A
#
# COMPACT_ATOMS: atom_id res chain seq x y z
N MET A 1 3.56 -7.02 20.26
CA MET A 1 3.17 -5.73 19.67
C MET A 1 2.42 -6.08 18.41
N THR A 2 1.12 -5.77 18.37
CA THR A 2 0.25 -6.13 17.24
C THR A 2 0.84 -5.57 15.95
N VAL A 3 0.94 -6.42 14.92
CA VAL A 3 1.42 -6.05 13.58
C VAL A 3 0.19 -5.89 12.69
N VAL A 4 0.03 -4.70 12.09
CA VAL A 4 -1.07 -4.41 11.18
C VAL A 4 -0.53 -4.33 9.75
N LEU A 5 -1.10 -5.12 8.86
CA LEU A 5 -0.74 -5.16 7.43
C LEU A 5 -1.88 -4.56 6.61
N VAL A 6 -1.57 -3.56 5.77
CA VAL A 6 -2.53 -2.84 4.93
C VAL A 6 -2.10 -2.94 3.47
N HIS A 7 -2.87 -3.66 2.66
CA HIS A 7 -2.59 -3.80 1.21
C HIS A 7 -3.07 -2.58 0.42
N GLY A 8 -2.71 -2.50 -0.86
CA GLY A 8 -3.10 -1.42 -1.75
C GLY A 8 -4.04 -1.85 -2.87
N ASN A 9 -3.81 -1.28 -4.04
CA ASN A 9 -4.61 -1.40 -5.24
C ASN A 9 -3.92 -2.27 -6.31
N PRO A 10 -4.67 -3.12 -7.06
CA PRO A 10 -6.07 -3.52 -6.91
C PRO A 10 -6.17 -4.81 -6.08
N GLU A 11 -5.75 -4.76 -4.82
CA GLU A 11 -5.39 -5.97 -4.07
C GLU A 11 -6.40 -6.35 -2.99
N THR A 12 -6.08 -7.44 -2.29
CA THR A 12 -6.79 -7.92 -1.09
C THR A 12 -5.79 -8.36 -0.03
N ALA A 13 -6.26 -8.65 1.18
CA ALA A 13 -5.43 -9.17 2.27
C ALA A 13 -4.75 -10.52 1.95
N ALA A 14 -5.11 -11.19 0.85
CA ALA A 14 -4.48 -12.43 0.39
C ALA A 14 -2.98 -12.27 0.11
N ILE A 15 -2.53 -11.08 -0.33
CA ILE A 15 -1.11 -10.82 -0.64
C ILE A 15 -0.20 -10.98 0.59
N TRP A 16 -0.76 -10.82 1.78
CA TRP A 16 -0.02 -10.89 3.03
C TRP A 16 0.13 -12.31 3.56
N GLY A 17 -0.52 -13.32 2.96
CA GLY A 17 -0.48 -14.71 3.40
C GLY A 17 0.94 -15.22 3.60
N PRO A 18 1.76 -15.29 2.53
CA PRO A 18 3.13 -15.80 2.61
C PRO A 18 4.02 -15.02 3.60
N LEU A 19 3.89 -13.69 3.65
CA LEU A 19 4.68 -12.86 4.58
C LEU A 19 4.31 -13.11 6.03
N ALA A 20 3.02 -13.19 6.35
CA ALA A 20 2.56 -13.46 7.71
C ALA A 20 2.97 -14.85 8.18
N ASP A 21 2.94 -15.86 7.29
CA ASP A 21 3.47 -17.19 7.59
C ASP A 21 4.98 -17.14 7.87
N ALA A 22 5.73 -16.37 7.09
CA ALA A 22 7.17 -16.17 7.27
C ALA A 22 7.52 -15.38 8.55
N LEU A 23 6.67 -14.44 8.96
CA LEU A 23 6.79 -13.74 10.25
C LEU A 23 6.62 -14.71 11.43
N GLY A 24 5.78 -15.75 11.29
CA GLY A 24 5.59 -16.78 12.31
C GLY A 24 4.99 -16.26 13.61
N ARG A 25 4.10 -15.26 13.52
CA ARG A 25 3.48 -14.57 14.65
C ARG A 25 1.97 -14.72 14.65
N ASP A 26 1.39 -14.82 15.84
CA ASP A 26 -0.07 -14.90 16.03
C ASP A 26 -0.75 -13.54 16.16
N ASP A 27 0.02 -12.45 16.35
CA ASP A 27 -0.47 -11.08 16.56
C ASP A 27 -0.45 -10.23 15.27
N VAL A 28 -0.73 -10.87 14.11
CA VAL A 28 -0.80 -10.22 12.80
C VAL A 28 -2.26 -9.97 12.40
N VAL A 29 -2.63 -8.69 12.24
CA VAL A 29 -3.93 -8.24 11.73
C VAL A 29 -3.76 -7.78 10.29
N ARG A 30 -4.59 -8.28 9.38
CA ARG A 30 -4.60 -7.86 7.97
C ARG A 30 -5.86 -7.05 7.71
N LEU A 31 -5.71 -5.75 7.48
CA LEU A 31 -6.83 -4.86 7.20
C LEU A 31 -7.08 -4.79 5.69
N SER A 32 -8.36 -4.70 5.32
CA SER A 32 -8.80 -4.51 3.95
C SER A 32 -9.52 -3.17 3.79
N PRO A 33 -8.94 -2.22 3.03
CA PRO A 33 -9.59 -0.94 2.75
C PRO A 33 -10.95 -1.13 2.06
N PRO A 34 -11.97 -0.29 2.33
CA PRO A 34 -13.27 -0.36 1.67
C PRO A 34 -13.14 -0.34 0.14
N GLY A 35 -13.72 -1.33 -0.55
CA GLY A 35 -13.58 -1.50 -2.01
C GLY A 35 -12.34 -2.28 -2.47
N PHE A 36 -11.42 -2.59 -1.55
CA PHE A 36 -10.25 -3.44 -1.80
C PHE A 36 -10.29 -4.64 -0.84
N GLY A 37 -10.88 -5.75 -1.27
CA GLY A 37 -11.05 -6.95 -0.42
C GLY A 37 -12.13 -6.84 0.67
N ALA A 38 -12.74 -5.66 0.84
CA ALA A 38 -13.90 -5.41 1.69
C ALA A 38 -15.01 -4.70 0.91
N PRO A 39 -16.30 -4.79 1.33
CA PRO A 39 -17.39 -4.05 0.70
C PRO A 39 -17.11 -2.55 0.67
N LEU A 40 -17.56 -1.86 -0.40
CA LEU A 40 -17.47 -0.41 -0.52
C LEU A 40 -18.80 0.25 -0.14
N PRO A 41 -18.93 0.90 1.04
CA PRO A 41 -20.15 1.60 1.42
C PRO A 41 -20.58 2.63 0.36
N GLU A 42 -21.88 2.81 0.19
CA GLU A 42 -22.43 3.67 -0.88
C GLU A 42 -21.97 5.13 -0.74
N ASP A 43 -21.88 5.61 0.50
CA ASP A 43 -21.49 6.96 0.90
C ASP A 43 -19.98 7.13 1.17
N PHE A 44 -19.17 6.06 1.04
CA PHE A 44 -17.73 6.16 1.23
C PHE A 44 -17.08 6.88 0.03
N PRO A 45 -16.41 8.04 0.24
CA PRO A 45 -15.89 8.84 -0.88
C PRO A 45 -14.73 8.20 -1.66
N ALA A 46 -14.04 7.22 -1.06
CA ALA A 46 -12.86 6.57 -1.62
C ALA A 46 -11.76 7.54 -2.08
N THR A 47 -11.60 8.68 -1.40
CA THR A 47 -10.45 9.58 -1.58
C THR A 47 -9.29 9.16 -0.70
N TYR A 48 -8.06 9.60 -1.00
CA TYR A 48 -6.91 9.26 -0.16
C TYR A 48 -7.07 9.72 1.30
N LEU A 49 -7.78 10.83 1.54
CA LEU A 49 -8.14 11.29 2.89
C LEU A 49 -9.25 10.45 3.53
N ALA A 50 -10.22 9.97 2.76
CA ALA A 50 -11.23 9.06 3.31
C ALA A 50 -10.60 7.73 3.78
N TYR A 51 -9.60 7.22 3.06
CA TYR A 51 -8.85 6.05 3.50
C TYR A 51 -7.92 6.32 4.68
N ARG A 52 -7.35 7.53 4.80
CA ARG A 52 -6.67 7.96 6.02
C ARG A 52 -7.62 7.87 7.22
N ASP A 53 -8.78 8.50 7.11
CA ASP A 53 -9.76 8.58 8.21
C ASP A 53 -10.30 7.19 8.58
N TRP A 54 -10.53 6.33 7.57
CA TRP A 54 -10.85 4.91 7.80
C TRP A 54 -9.74 4.19 8.56
N LEU A 55 -8.49 4.31 8.12
CA LEU A 55 -7.37 3.61 8.76
C LEU A 55 -7.16 4.09 10.20
N GLU A 56 -7.30 5.39 10.47
CA GLU A 56 -7.26 5.92 11.83
C GLU A 56 -8.32 5.29 12.73
N ALA A 57 -9.55 5.13 12.24
CA ALA A 57 -10.63 4.49 13.00
C ALA A 57 -10.36 3.00 13.27
N GLU A 58 -9.81 2.26 12.29
CA GLU A 58 -9.40 0.86 12.48
C GLU A 58 -8.29 0.75 13.55
N LEU A 59 -7.31 1.65 13.52
CA LEU A 59 -6.23 1.67 14.50
C LEU A 59 -6.70 2.06 15.90
N GLU A 60 -7.63 3.01 16.02
CA GLU A 60 -8.26 3.34 17.30
C GLU A 60 -9.03 2.16 17.89
N ALA A 61 -9.70 1.37 17.06
CA ALA A 61 -10.46 0.20 17.50
C ALA A 61 -9.57 -0.92 18.06
N ILE A 62 -8.29 -0.99 17.65
CA ILE A 62 -7.30 -1.91 18.24
C ILE A 62 -6.98 -1.50 19.69
N GLY A 63 -7.04 -0.20 20.00
CA GLY A 63 -6.94 0.32 21.37
C GLY A 63 -5.53 0.42 21.93
N GLU A 64 -4.50 0.08 21.15
CA GLU A 64 -3.08 0.24 21.48
C GLU A 64 -2.28 0.68 20.24
N PRO A 65 -1.16 1.40 20.39
CA PRO A 65 -0.28 1.70 19.27
C PRO A 65 0.27 0.43 18.64
N VAL A 66 0.30 0.32 17.30
CA VAL A 66 0.71 -0.89 16.57
C VAL A 66 2.01 -0.71 15.77
N ASP A 67 2.62 -1.81 15.33
CA ASP A 67 3.58 -1.77 14.22
C ASP A 67 2.82 -1.92 12.90
N ILE A 68 2.76 -0.86 12.10
CA ILE A 68 1.99 -0.86 10.86
C ILE A 68 2.88 -1.00 9.63
N VAL A 69 2.47 -1.86 8.69
CA VAL A 69 3.12 -2.07 7.40
C VAL A 69 2.09 -1.82 6.30
N GLY A 70 2.38 -0.88 5.41
CA GLY A 70 1.55 -0.60 4.25
C GLY A 70 2.28 -0.90 2.94
N HIS A 71 1.57 -1.48 1.99
CA HIS A 71 2.04 -1.71 0.62
C HIS A 71 1.19 -0.89 -0.36
N ASP A 72 1.80 -0.33 -1.41
CA ASP A 72 1.11 0.45 -2.45
C ASP A 72 0.23 1.54 -1.81
N TRP A 73 -1.05 1.64 -2.16
CA TRP A 73 -1.99 2.58 -1.58
C TRP A 73 -2.23 2.36 -0.09
N GLY A 74 -2.12 1.13 0.40
CA GLY A 74 -2.07 0.85 1.83
C GLY A 74 -0.92 1.60 2.50
N GLY A 75 0.24 1.65 1.86
CA GLY A 75 1.37 2.48 2.28
C GLY A 75 1.06 3.98 2.24
N GLY A 76 0.35 4.47 1.23
CA GLY A 76 -0.13 5.85 1.17
C GLY A 76 -1.09 6.21 2.32
N HIS A 77 -1.99 5.31 2.68
CA HIS A 77 -2.89 5.45 3.83
C HIS A 77 -2.10 5.48 5.14
N VAL A 78 -1.10 4.59 5.30
CA VAL A 78 -0.19 4.60 6.46
C VAL A 78 0.52 5.94 6.59
N LEU A 79 1.15 6.44 5.52
CA LEU A 79 1.91 7.69 5.55
C LEU A 79 1.02 8.87 5.99
N THR A 80 -0.18 8.99 5.39
CA THR A 80 -1.10 10.08 5.71
C THR A 80 -1.69 9.96 7.12
N ALA A 81 -1.97 8.74 7.60
CA ALA A 81 -2.46 8.51 8.95
C ALA A 81 -1.38 8.83 10.00
N VAL A 82 -0.12 8.42 9.77
CA VAL A 82 0.98 8.71 10.70
C VAL A 82 1.34 10.20 10.73
N MET A 83 1.28 10.90 9.59
CA MET A 83 1.46 12.37 9.57
C MET A 83 0.37 13.11 10.35
N HIS A 84 -0.84 12.55 10.44
CA HIS A 84 -1.99 13.18 11.11
C HIS A 84 -2.12 12.78 12.58
N ARG A 85 -1.96 11.49 12.88
CA ARG A 85 -2.16 10.86 14.20
C ARG A 85 -1.04 9.88 14.54
N PRO A 86 0.20 10.36 14.74
CA PRO A 86 1.34 9.49 15.03
C PRO A 86 1.18 8.70 16.33
N GLU A 87 0.33 9.14 17.26
CA GLU A 87 0.08 8.45 18.52
C GLU A 87 -0.50 7.04 18.36
N LEU A 88 -1.20 6.75 17.25
CA LEU A 88 -1.86 5.48 16.96
C LEU A 88 -0.90 4.35 16.55
N VAL A 89 0.38 4.65 16.32
CA VAL A 89 1.37 3.66 15.90
C VAL A 89 2.59 3.70 16.81
N ARG A 90 3.21 2.54 17.04
CA ARG A 90 4.56 2.43 17.58
C ARG A 90 5.60 2.69 16.49
N SER A 91 5.42 2.09 15.32
CA SER A 91 6.32 2.23 14.17
C SER A 91 5.56 2.06 12.86
N TRP A 92 6.15 2.53 11.75
CA TRP A 92 5.57 2.41 10.42
C TRP A 92 6.55 1.87 9.40
N VAL A 93 6.05 1.10 8.43
CA VAL A 93 6.81 0.58 7.29
C VAL A 93 6.02 0.82 6.01
N THR A 94 6.69 1.25 4.95
CA THR A 94 6.10 1.34 3.61
C THR A 94 7.14 1.20 2.52
N ASP A 95 6.71 0.77 1.34
CA ASP A 95 7.50 0.76 0.10
C ASP A 95 7.22 1.95 -0.82
N VAL A 96 6.25 2.81 -0.47
CA VAL A 96 5.77 3.88 -1.35
C VAL A 96 6.07 5.30 -0.86
N VAL A 97 7.03 5.52 0.04
CA VAL A 97 7.29 6.87 0.60
C VAL A 97 7.55 7.93 -0.48
N GLY A 98 8.07 7.53 -1.65
CA GLY A 98 8.31 8.40 -2.80
C GLY A 98 7.07 9.04 -3.40
N ILE A 99 5.86 8.53 -3.17
CA ILE A 99 4.62 9.12 -3.74
C ILE A 99 4.33 10.53 -3.21
N LEU A 100 4.90 10.90 -2.07
CA LEU A 100 4.78 12.22 -1.43
C LEU A 100 5.89 13.19 -1.88
N ASP A 101 6.79 12.76 -2.75
CA ASP A 101 7.83 13.63 -3.26
C ASP A 101 7.26 14.62 -4.31
N PRO A 102 7.67 15.90 -4.31
CA PRO A 102 7.16 16.89 -5.26
C PRO A 102 7.48 16.59 -6.73
N ASP A 103 8.54 15.83 -7.02
CA ASP A 103 8.93 15.45 -8.38
C ASP A 103 8.33 14.09 -8.79
N TYR A 104 7.55 13.44 -7.93
CA TYR A 104 6.93 12.16 -8.26
C TYR A 104 5.86 12.33 -9.35
N VAL A 105 6.02 11.55 -10.41
CA VAL A 105 5.07 11.41 -11.50
C VAL A 105 4.39 10.05 -11.38
N TRP A 106 3.06 10.05 -11.35
CA TRP A 106 2.24 8.84 -11.37
C TRP A 106 2.61 7.95 -12.56
N HIS A 107 2.70 6.65 -12.32
CA HIS A 107 2.88 5.63 -13.36
C HIS A 107 1.76 5.66 -14.41
N ASP A 108 2.01 5.10 -15.60
CA ASP A 108 1.12 5.23 -16.77
C ASP A 108 -0.33 4.81 -16.48
N LEU A 109 -0.54 3.68 -15.79
CA LEU A 109 -1.90 3.23 -15.43
C LEU A 109 -2.65 4.25 -14.55
N ALA A 110 -1.96 4.87 -13.58
CA ALA A 110 -2.54 5.88 -12.71
C ALA A 110 -2.95 7.14 -13.49
N GLN A 111 -2.14 7.55 -14.47
CA GLN A 111 -2.46 8.69 -15.33
C GLN A 111 -3.72 8.42 -16.17
N VAL A 112 -3.91 7.19 -16.65
CA VAL A 112 -5.14 6.79 -17.38
C VAL A 112 -6.34 6.76 -16.44
N TRP A 113 -6.23 6.16 -15.25
CA TRP A 113 -7.32 6.15 -14.26
C TRP A 113 -7.75 7.55 -13.82
N GLN A 114 -6.82 8.51 -13.82
CA GLN A 114 -7.09 9.92 -13.52
C GLN A 114 -7.92 10.63 -14.60
N THR A 115 -7.99 10.09 -15.82
CA THR A 115 -8.71 10.71 -16.94
C THR A 115 -10.16 10.23 -17.01
N PRO A 116 -11.17 11.14 -16.96
CA PRO A 116 -12.56 10.77 -17.17
C PRO A 116 -12.81 10.13 -18.54
N GLY A 117 -13.55 9.03 -18.57
CA GLY A 117 -13.85 8.24 -19.76
C GLY A 117 -12.80 7.16 -20.05
N GLU A 118 -11.52 7.54 -20.06
CA GLU A 118 -10.42 6.59 -20.31
C GLU A 118 -10.18 5.67 -19.10
N GLY A 119 -10.23 6.21 -17.88
CA GLY A 119 -10.08 5.44 -16.66
C GLY A 119 -11.15 4.36 -16.50
N GLU A 120 -12.41 4.70 -16.79
CA GLU A 120 -13.53 3.76 -16.79
C GLU A 120 -13.32 2.63 -17.79
N GLN A 121 -12.85 2.93 -19.01
CA GLN A 121 -12.55 1.91 -20.03
C GLN A 121 -11.40 1.00 -19.61
N LEU A 122 -10.36 1.55 -18.99
CA LEU A 122 -9.24 0.76 -18.48
C LEU A 122 -9.68 -0.17 -17.34
N VAL A 123 -10.50 0.33 -16.40
CA VAL A 123 -11.08 -0.48 -15.32
C VAL A 123 -11.95 -1.61 -15.88
N GLU A 124 -12.83 -1.32 -16.84
CA GLU A 124 -13.67 -2.34 -17.49
C GLU A 124 -12.82 -3.41 -18.18
N THR A 125 -11.71 -3.01 -18.82
CA THR A 125 -10.78 -3.93 -19.47
C THR A 125 -10.04 -4.80 -18.46
N MET A 126 -9.50 -4.21 -17.39
CA MET A 126 -8.69 -4.90 -16.40
C MET A 126 -9.51 -5.84 -15.50
N LEU A 127 -10.72 -5.40 -15.11
CA LEU A 127 -11.58 -6.15 -14.19
C LEU A 127 -12.64 -7.00 -14.91
N GLY A 128 -12.69 -6.92 -16.25
CA GLY A 128 -13.55 -7.76 -17.08
C GLY A 128 -13.01 -9.18 -17.30
N GLY A 129 -13.76 -9.98 -18.05
CA GLY A 129 -13.40 -11.38 -18.32
C GLY A 129 -13.73 -12.33 -17.18
N SER A 130 -13.25 -13.57 -17.27
CA SER A 130 -13.45 -14.58 -16.23
C SER A 130 -12.50 -14.39 -15.04
N VAL A 131 -12.79 -15.05 -13.91
CA VAL A 131 -11.86 -15.10 -12.77
C VAL A 131 -10.57 -15.80 -13.19
N GLU A 132 -10.68 -16.86 -13.98
CA GLU A 132 -9.58 -17.67 -14.47
C GLU A 132 -8.64 -16.87 -15.38
N ASP A 133 -9.18 -16.06 -16.30
CA ASP A 133 -8.37 -15.22 -17.19
C ASP A 133 -7.58 -14.17 -16.42
N ARG A 134 -8.23 -13.49 -15.47
CA ARG A 134 -7.59 -12.47 -14.62
C ARG A 134 -6.53 -13.09 -13.70
N ALA A 135 -6.82 -14.25 -13.11
CA ALA A 135 -5.84 -14.97 -12.30
C ALA A 135 -4.62 -15.39 -13.14
N ALA A 136 -4.82 -15.89 -14.36
CA ALA A 136 -3.73 -16.27 -15.26
C ALA A 136 -2.84 -15.08 -15.63
N GLN A 137 -3.41 -13.89 -15.84
CA GLN A 137 -2.64 -12.67 -16.08
C GLN A 137 -1.76 -12.30 -14.87
N MET A 138 -2.29 -12.37 -13.65
CA MET A 138 -1.51 -12.06 -12.44
C MET A 138 -0.42 -13.10 -12.16
N VAL A 139 -0.70 -14.38 -12.45
CA VAL A 139 0.33 -15.44 -12.39
C VAL A 139 1.47 -15.17 -13.37
N ALA A 140 1.16 -14.69 -14.58
CA ALA A 140 2.18 -14.30 -15.56
C ALA A 140 3.05 -13.12 -15.09
N LEU A 141 2.55 -12.31 -14.16
CA LEU A 141 3.29 -11.23 -13.49
C LEU A 141 4.01 -11.69 -12.21
N GLY A 142 3.99 -12.99 -11.88
CA GLY A 142 4.74 -13.59 -10.78
C GLY A 142 3.95 -13.82 -9.49
N MET A 143 2.63 -13.62 -9.48
CA MET A 143 1.80 -13.91 -8.31
C MET A 143 1.55 -15.43 -8.16
N PRO A 144 1.60 -16.00 -6.94
CA PRO A 144 1.15 -17.37 -6.69
C PRO A 144 -0.31 -17.58 -7.12
N LEU A 145 -0.62 -18.76 -7.69
CA LEU A 145 -1.94 -19.03 -8.30
C LEU A 145 -3.10 -18.90 -7.31
N ASP A 146 -2.92 -19.35 -6.07
CA ASP A 146 -3.91 -19.26 -5.01
C ASP A 146 -4.22 -17.80 -4.65
N VAL A 147 -3.18 -16.97 -4.49
CA VAL A 147 -3.31 -15.54 -4.24
C VAL A 147 -3.97 -14.85 -5.44
N ALA A 148 -3.52 -15.14 -6.66
CA ALA A 148 -4.09 -14.58 -7.88
C ALA A 148 -5.58 -14.93 -8.05
N THR A 149 -5.96 -16.17 -7.73
CA THR A 149 -7.36 -16.61 -7.82
C THR A 149 -8.23 -15.88 -6.79
N ALA A 150 -7.74 -15.73 -5.55
CA ALA A 150 -8.45 -14.99 -4.51
C ALA A 150 -8.66 -13.52 -4.89
N LEU A 151 -7.62 -12.88 -5.44
CA LEU A 151 -7.64 -11.49 -5.86
C LEU A 151 -8.59 -11.27 -7.06
N ALA A 152 -8.53 -12.14 -8.07
CA ALA A 152 -9.43 -12.10 -9.23
C ALA A 152 -10.90 -12.29 -8.83
N ALA A 153 -11.17 -13.15 -7.84
CA ALA A 153 -12.54 -13.36 -7.34
C ALA A 153 -13.10 -12.12 -6.61
N ALA A 154 -12.24 -11.32 -5.98
CA ALA A 154 -12.63 -10.10 -5.27
C ALA A 154 -12.75 -8.87 -6.18
N GLN A 155 -12.13 -8.90 -7.36
CA GLN A 155 -12.19 -7.83 -8.34
C GLN A 155 -13.58 -7.70 -8.96
N GLY A 156 -14.13 -6.49 -8.93
CA GLY A 156 -15.44 -6.19 -9.50
C GLY A 156 -15.76 -4.68 -9.56
N PRO A 157 -17.02 -4.32 -9.87
CA PRO A 157 -17.43 -2.93 -10.08
C PRO A 157 -17.17 -1.99 -8.91
N GLU A 158 -17.31 -2.47 -7.67
CA GLU A 158 -17.01 -1.69 -6.47
C GLU A 158 -15.54 -1.31 -6.38
N MET A 159 -14.64 -2.27 -6.61
CA MET A 159 -13.20 -2.02 -6.68
C MET A 159 -12.89 -1.04 -7.80
N GLY A 160 -13.48 -1.22 -8.99
CA GLY A 160 -13.34 -0.26 -10.10
C GLY A 160 -13.72 1.17 -9.72
N ARG A 161 -14.83 1.36 -8.99
CA ARG A 161 -15.25 2.68 -8.47
C ARG A 161 -14.22 3.24 -7.47
N ALA A 162 -13.73 2.41 -6.56
CA ALA A 162 -12.71 2.80 -5.58
C ALA A 162 -11.39 3.23 -6.25
N ILE A 163 -10.92 2.49 -7.26
CA ILE A 163 -9.71 2.81 -8.04
C ILE A 163 -9.81 4.22 -8.62
N LEU A 164 -10.88 4.50 -9.35
CA LEU A 164 -11.05 5.77 -10.03
C LEU A 164 -11.15 6.94 -9.04
N ALA A 165 -11.95 6.79 -7.97
CA ALA A 165 -12.09 7.81 -6.95
C ALA A 165 -10.74 8.11 -6.25
N LEU A 166 -10.00 7.06 -5.90
CA LEU A 166 -8.73 7.17 -5.19
C LEU A 166 -7.69 7.90 -6.03
N TYR A 167 -7.39 7.40 -7.23
CA TYR A 167 -6.37 8.00 -8.09
C TYR A 167 -6.72 9.42 -8.54
N ARG A 168 -8.00 9.73 -8.76
CA ARG A 168 -8.45 11.09 -9.10
C ARG A 168 -8.30 12.06 -7.93
N SER A 169 -8.52 11.59 -6.70
CA SER A 169 -8.32 12.41 -5.49
C SER A 169 -6.85 12.72 -5.20
N ALA A 170 -5.94 11.90 -5.73
CA ALA A 170 -4.51 11.97 -5.48
C ALA A 170 -3.68 12.42 -6.69
N ARG A 171 -4.34 12.95 -7.72
CA ARG A 171 -3.65 13.53 -8.87
C ARG A 171 -2.76 14.70 -8.43
N GLN A 172 -1.55 14.80 -8.99
CA GLN A 172 -0.68 15.95 -8.71
C GLN A 172 -1.39 17.28 -9.05
N PRO A 173 -1.27 18.32 -8.22
CA PRO A 173 -0.31 18.47 -7.12
C PRO A 173 -0.76 17.93 -5.74
N ALA A 174 -1.89 17.24 -5.61
CA ALA A 174 -2.45 16.87 -4.30
C ALA A 174 -1.48 16.08 -3.41
N MET A 175 -0.72 15.15 -3.98
CA MET A 175 0.26 14.35 -3.22
C MET A 175 1.54 15.12 -2.91
N ALA A 176 2.00 15.98 -3.83
CA ALA A 176 3.10 16.90 -3.56
C ALA A 176 2.75 17.88 -2.42
N GLU A 177 1.50 18.38 -2.39
CA GLU A 177 0.99 19.23 -1.32
C GLU A 177 0.94 18.48 0.02
N ALA A 178 0.43 17.24 0.04
CA ALA A 178 0.47 16.38 1.22
C ALA A 178 1.92 16.12 1.70
N GLY A 179 2.84 15.98 0.75
CA GLY A 179 4.27 15.79 1.00
C GLY A 179 5.03 17.01 1.53
N CYS A 180 4.40 18.19 1.60
CA CYS A 180 4.98 19.33 2.31
C CYS A 180 5.18 19.04 3.80
N ASP A 181 4.39 18.13 4.36
CA ASP A 181 4.38 17.75 5.77
C ASP A 181 5.15 16.44 6.05
N LEU A 182 5.93 15.93 5.09
CA LEU A 182 6.58 14.62 5.16
C LEU A 182 7.45 14.43 6.42
N GLU A 183 8.07 15.50 6.91
CA GLU A 183 8.88 15.52 8.13
C GLU A 183 8.08 15.17 9.40
N LYS A 184 6.74 15.26 9.38
CA LYS A 184 5.88 14.83 10.50
C LYS A 184 6.01 13.32 10.78
N LEU A 185 6.36 12.52 9.78
CA LEU A 185 6.59 11.08 9.95
C LEU A 185 7.70 10.75 10.95
N ARG A 186 8.62 11.69 11.20
CA ARG A 186 9.70 11.56 12.19
C ARG A 186 9.19 11.42 13.62
N ALA A 187 7.91 11.71 13.87
CA ALA A 187 7.29 11.51 15.17
C ALA A 187 7.32 10.03 15.61
N ARG A 188 7.44 9.08 14.67
CA ARG A 188 7.54 7.65 14.95
C ARG A 188 8.64 6.99 14.12
N PRO A 189 9.31 5.94 14.64
CA PRO A 189 10.27 5.16 13.87
C PRO A 189 9.67 4.64 12.56
N GLY A 190 10.37 4.89 11.47
CA GLY A 190 9.95 4.52 10.11
C GLY A 190 10.95 3.62 9.40
N LEU A 191 10.44 2.71 8.57
CA LEU A 191 11.21 1.93 7.61
C LEU A 191 10.66 2.15 6.19
N ALA A 192 11.52 2.60 5.28
CA ALA A 192 11.26 2.60 3.85
C ALA A 192 11.86 1.33 3.22
N LEU A 193 11.01 0.51 2.61
CA LEU A 193 11.43 -0.65 1.82
C LEU A 193 11.65 -0.21 0.37
N LEU A 194 12.82 -0.49 -0.19
CA LEU A 194 13.16 -0.15 -1.57
C LEU A 194 13.34 -1.44 -2.37
N ALA A 195 12.26 -1.90 -2.97
CA ALA A 195 12.27 -2.96 -3.98
C ALA A 195 12.80 -2.37 -5.30
N THR A 196 14.00 -2.79 -5.72
CA THR A 196 14.73 -2.13 -6.82
C THR A 196 14.07 -2.33 -8.18
N ASP A 197 13.31 -3.41 -8.33
CA ASP A 197 12.66 -3.77 -9.58
C ASP A 197 11.17 -3.36 -9.57
N ASP A 198 10.71 -2.65 -8.53
CA ASP A 198 9.38 -2.04 -8.51
C ASP A 198 9.34 -0.83 -9.47
N PRO A 199 8.51 -0.86 -10.53
CA PRO A 199 8.44 0.21 -11.51
C PRO A 199 7.55 1.40 -11.10
N TYR A 200 6.81 1.33 -9.98
CA TYR A 200 5.69 2.24 -9.71
C TYR A 200 6.05 3.49 -8.89
N ILE A 201 7.07 3.45 -8.03
CA ILE A 201 7.31 4.49 -7.01
C ILE A 201 8.43 5.47 -7.43
N GLY A 202 8.47 5.81 -8.72
CA GLY A 202 9.47 6.74 -9.26
C GLY A 202 10.90 6.20 -9.20
N SER A 203 11.89 7.10 -9.34
CA SER A 203 13.31 6.75 -9.32
C SER A 203 13.83 6.49 -7.90
N ASP A 204 14.97 5.80 -7.80
CA ASP A 204 15.69 5.63 -6.54
C ASP A 204 15.98 6.97 -5.85
N GLU A 205 16.38 8.00 -6.61
CA GLU A 205 16.63 9.34 -6.08
C GLU A 205 15.43 9.89 -5.32
N ILE A 206 14.23 9.78 -5.90
CA ILE A 206 12.97 10.21 -5.29
C ILE A 206 12.69 9.40 -4.02
N ARG A 207 12.86 8.08 -4.06
CA ARG A 207 12.60 7.18 -2.92
C ARG A 207 13.54 7.48 -1.75
N TYR A 208 14.84 7.60 -2.01
CA TYR A 208 15.85 7.91 -0.99
C TYR A 208 15.63 9.30 -0.40
N ARG A 209 15.38 10.32 -1.23
CA ARG A 209 15.11 11.69 -0.76
C ARG A 209 13.86 11.75 0.12
N ALA A 210 12.78 11.08 -0.27
CA ALA A 210 11.56 11.03 0.53
C ALA A 210 11.78 10.28 1.85
N ALA A 211 12.47 9.13 1.83
CA ALA A 211 12.82 8.39 3.05
C ALA A 211 13.68 9.22 4.01
N GLU A 212 14.68 9.95 3.49
CA GLU A 212 15.52 10.85 4.28
C GLU A 212 14.69 11.95 4.94
N ARG A 213 13.81 12.63 4.18
CA ARG A 213 12.91 13.68 4.70
C ARG A 213 11.96 13.15 5.78
N ALA A 214 11.40 11.97 5.57
CA ALA A 214 10.56 11.26 6.54
C ALA A 214 11.33 10.78 7.79
N GLY A 215 12.67 10.78 7.75
CA GLY A 215 13.52 10.24 8.80
C GLY A 215 13.43 8.73 8.95
N ALA A 216 13.09 8.03 7.88
CA ALA A 216 12.99 6.59 7.86
C ALA A 216 14.37 5.94 7.70
N ARG A 217 14.55 4.77 8.32
CA ARG A 217 15.61 3.84 7.91
C ARG A 217 15.24 3.30 6.53
N THR A 218 16.24 3.01 5.71
CA THR A 218 16.02 2.38 4.40
C THR A 218 16.53 0.95 4.42
N THR A 219 15.75 0.01 3.88
CA THR A 219 16.20 -1.36 3.58
C THR A 219 15.95 -1.66 2.11
N VAL A 220 17.02 -2.07 1.42
CA VAL A 220 16.97 -2.39 -0.01
C VAL A 220 16.63 -3.86 -0.21
N LEU A 221 15.56 -4.10 -0.95
CA LEU A 221 15.10 -5.40 -1.40
C LEU A 221 15.53 -5.60 -2.86
N ASP A 222 16.85 -5.72 -3.05
CA ASP A 222 17.53 -5.91 -4.34
C ASP A 222 16.93 -7.05 -5.17
N GLY A 223 16.56 -6.76 -6.41
CA GLY A 223 15.93 -7.68 -7.36
C GLY A 223 14.48 -8.04 -7.07
N LEU A 224 13.87 -7.48 -6.01
CA LEU A 224 12.44 -7.65 -5.76
C LEU A 224 11.65 -6.55 -6.45
N GLY A 225 10.49 -6.93 -6.97
CA GLY A 225 9.52 -6.04 -7.58
C GLY A 225 8.43 -5.60 -6.62
N HIS A 226 7.32 -5.13 -7.19
CA HIS A 226 6.20 -4.57 -6.44
C HIS A 226 5.66 -5.54 -5.36
N TRP A 227 5.43 -6.79 -5.71
CA TRP A 227 4.96 -7.81 -4.76
C TRP A 227 6.11 -8.52 -4.02
N TRP A 228 7.00 -7.76 -3.40
CA TRP A 228 8.14 -8.29 -2.64
C TRP A 228 7.72 -9.31 -1.56
N MET A 229 6.55 -9.10 -0.95
CA MET A 229 5.98 -9.98 0.08
C MET A 229 5.54 -11.35 -0.46
N LEU A 230 5.34 -11.46 -1.77
CA LEU A 230 5.02 -12.73 -2.45
C LEU A 230 6.27 -13.35 -3.09
N GLN A 231 7.16 -12.52 -3.62
CA GLN A 231 8.38 -12.97 -4.30
C GLN A 231 9.41 -13.57 -3.35
N ASP A 232 9.67 -12.89 -2.22
CA ASP A 232 10.57 -13.37 -1.17
C ASP A 232 10.03 -12.98 0.22
N PRO A 233 8.99 -13.70 0.71
CA PRO A 233 8.39 -13.42 2.01
C PRO A 233 9.39 -13.56 3.17
N ALA A 234 10.39 -14.44 3.04
CA ALA A 234 11.39 -14.63 4.08
C ALA A 234 12.29 -13.38 4.22
N ARG A 235 12.74 -12.81 3.10
CA ARG A 235 13.52 -11.56 3.10
C ARG A 235 12.69 -10.37 3.59
N GLY A 236 11.42 -10.28 3.20
CA GLY A 236 10.48 -9.30 3.72
C GLY A 236 10.33 -9.40 5.24
N ALA A 237 10.05 -10.61 5.75
CA ALA A 237 9.91 -10.87 7.18
C ALA A 237 11.19 -10.56 7.97
N ALA A 238 12.36 -10.88 7.41
CA ALA A 238 13.65 -10.56 8.01
C ALA A 238 13.86 -9.04 8.11
N ALA A 239 13.60 -8.28 7.05
CA ALA A 239 13.73 -6.82 7.06
C ALA A 239 12.83 -6.17 8.13
N LEU A 240 11.58 -6.62 8.24
CA LEU A 240 10.65 -6.15 9.27
C LEU A 240 11.12 -6.51 10.69
N THR A 241 11.53 -7.75 10.89
CA THR A 241 11.98 -8.25 12.20
C THR A 241 13.26 -7.54 12.66
N GLU A 242 14.22 -7.34 11.77
CA GLU A 242 15.44 -6.60 12.05
C GLU A 242 15.15 -5.15 12.41
N PHE A 243 14.21 -4.50 11.72
CA PHE A 243 13.78 -3.15 12.07
C PHE A 243 13.13 -3.10 13.45
N TRP A 244 12.15 -3.95 13.73
CA TRP A 244 11.48 -3.98 15.03
C TRP A 244 12.41 -4.34 16.19
N ALA A 245 13.45 -5.14 15.95
CA ALA A 245 14.47 -5.45 16.95
C ALA A 245 15.34 -4.24 17.33
N THR A 246 15.31 -3.15 16.54
CA THR A 246 15.95 -1.87 16.89
C THR A 246 15.05 -0.94 17.70
N LEU A 247 13.79 -1.30 17.89
CA LEU A 247 12.81 -0.49 18.61
C LEU A 247 12.70 -1.02 20.05
N ASP A 248 12.96 -0.14 21.01
CA ASP A 248 12.80 -0.42 22.45
C ASP A 248 11.35 -0.80 22.83
#